data_AF-A0A6G0SD07-F1
#
_entry.id   AF-A0A6G0SD07-F1
#
_cell.length_a   1.000
_cell.length_b   1.000
_cell.length_c   1.000
_cell.angle_alpha   90.00
_cell.angle_beta   90.00
_cell.angle_gamma   90.00
#
_symmetry.space_group_name_H-M   'P 1'
#
loop_
_entity.id
_entity.type
_entity.pdbx_description
1 polymer ?
#
loop_
_entity_poly.entity_id
_entity_poly.type
_entity_poly.pdbx_seq_one_letter_code
_entity_poly.pdbx_strand_id
1 'polypeptide(L)'
;MTPEQLATLNTDAPNRGIKLIILMMIANFGTVMAYSGFNGALMDVSQREPEATRGSVIADVNIVHYVFTIFSSFMTGIGLNSEDYGGTFSWTMGFSAIMWVCAIASLLTIPFSWYCIQEVKGERAQMSGFKFLYNIFQERVIYRYAAYRFFYNVCSQITVTASSVIQSDWAKVEPLNSGIASMLTAILTMGGVFVIKKQVLNVRPISK
;
A
#
# COMPACT_ATOMS: atom_id res chain seq x y z
N MET A 1 -9.02 -33.54 22.91
CA MET A 1 -8.36 -33.60 21.59
C MET A 1 -8.52 -35.01 21.08
N THR A 2 -9.28 -35.21 20.01
CA THR A 2 -9.36 -36.52 19.35
C THR A 2 -8.02 -36.83 18.65
N PRO A 3 -7.66 -38.12 18.47
CA PRO A 3 -6.41 -38.49 17.80
C PRO A 3 -6.26 -37.90 16.38
N GLU A 4 -7.37 -37.60 15.71
CA GLU A 4 -7.40 -36.90 14.41
C GLU A 4 -6.98 -35.41 14.53
N GLN A 5 -7.30 -34.73 15.62
CA GLN A 5 -6.87 -33.35 15.88
C GLN A 5 -5.38 -33.24 16.28
N LEU A 6 -4.79 -34.34 16.75
CA LEU A 6 -3.36 -34.44 17.05
C LEU A 6 -2.54 -34.68 15.78
N ALA A 7 -3.10 -35.40 14.79
CA ALA A 7 -2.47 -35.63 13.50
C ALA A 7 -2.42 -34.39 12.60
N THR A 8 -3.33 -33.42 12.80
CA THR A 8 -3.31 -32.13 12.10
C THR A 8 -2.39 -31.10 12.75
N LEU A 9 -1.85 -31.40 13.93
CA LEU A 9 -0.98 -30.48 14.67
C LEU A 9 0.43 -30.50 14.07
N ASN A 10 0.69 -29.57 13.17
CA ASN A 10 2.02 -29.37 12.63
C ASN A 10 2.93 -28.71 13.68
N THR A 11 3.72 -29.52 14.39
CA THR A 11 4.64 -29.07 15.44
C THR A 11 5.78 -28.16 14.94
N ASP A 12 6.04 -28.14 13.63
CA ASP A 12 7.01 -27.24 12.98
C ASP A 12 6.38 -25.91 12.51
N ALA A 13 5.05 -25.75 12.65
CA ALA A 13 4.34 -24.53 12.28
C ALA A 13 4.88 -23.25 12.96
N PRO A 14 5.28 -23.25 14.26
CA PRO A 14 5.82 -22.06 14.89
C PRO A 14 7.13 -21.58 14.26
N ASN A 15 8.06 -22.50 13.96
CA ASN A 15 9.36 -22.16 13.38
C ASN A 15 9.24 -21.62 11.96
N ARG A 16 8.38 -22.26 11.13
CA ARG A 16 8.07 -21.76 9.78
C ARG A 16 7.36 -20.41 9.82
N GLY A 17 6.42 -20.24 10.74
CA GLY A 17 5.69 -19.00 10.96
C GLY A 17 6.62 -17.84 11.33
N ILE A 18 7.52 -18.03 12.29
CA ILE A 18 8.50 -17.01 12.71
C ILE A 18 9.37 -16.56 11.52
N LYS A 19 9.89 -17.51 10.73
CA LYS A 19 10.70 -17.19 9.55
C LYS A 19 9.91 -16.33 8.55
N LEU A 20 8.65 -16.66 8.31
CA LEU A 20 7.78 -15.89 7.41
C LEU A 20 7.47 -14.50 7.97
N ILE A 21 7.22 -14.37 9.27
CA ILE A 21 6.99 -13.08 9.93
C ILE A 21 8.20 -12.16 9.76
N ILE A 22 9.42 -12.66 10.03
CA ILE A 22 10.65 -11.87 9.89
C ILE A 22 10.84 -11.41 8.44
N LEU A 23 10.63 -12.30 7.47
CA LEU A 23 10.74 -11.95 6.04
C LEU A 23 9.72 -10.90 5.62
N MET A 24 8.47 -11.00 6.09
CA MET A 24 7.42 -10.00 5.83
C MET A 24 7.73 -8.67 6.53
N MET A 25 8.37 -8.69 7.70
CA MET A 25 8.78 -7.47 8.39
C MET A 25 9.85 -6.71 7.57
N ILE A 26 10.83 -7.43 7.02
CA ILE A 26 11.85 -6.85 6.13
C ILE A 26 11.20 -6.30 4.86
N ALA A 27 10.27 -7.05 4.25
CA ALA A 27 9.54 -6.59 3.06
C ALA A 27 8.75 -5.30 3.35
N ASN A 28 8.01 -5.25 4.46
CA ASN A 28 7.26 -4.05 4.87
C ASN A 28 8.18 -2.86 5.14
N PHE A 29 9.33 -3.08 5.77
CA PHE A 29 10.33 -2.03 5.98
C PHE A 29 10.83 -1.45 4.64
N GLY A 30 11.14 -2.31 3.66
CA GLY A 30 11.51 -1.89 2.31
C GLY A 30 10.43 -1.04 1.64
N THR A 31 9.16 -1.45 1.75
CA THR A 31 8.01 -0.69 1.25
C THR A 31 7.93 0.70 1.86
N VAL A 32 8.10 0.82 3.19
CA VAL A 32 8.08 2.13 3.88
C VAL A 32 9.21 3.05 3.39
N MET A 33 10.41 2.51 3.18
CA MET A 33 11.53 3.29 2.64
C MET A 33 11.25 3.76 1.21
N ALA A 34 10.74 2.87 0.35
CA ALA A 34 10.39 3.19 -1.03
C ALA A 34 9.30 4.28 -1.11
N TYR A 35 8.23 4.15 -0.31
CA TYR A 35 7.17 5.17 -0.23
C TYR A 35 7.70 6.51 0.28
N SER A 36 8.64 6.51 1.21
CA SER A 36 9.22 7.75 1.75
C SER A 36 10.00 8.50 0.67
N GLY A 37 10.87 7.81 -0.07
CA GLY A 37 11.61 8.41 -1.19
C GLY A 37 10.69 8.87 -2.32
N PHE A 38 9.72 8.03 -2.70
CA PHE A 38 8.71 8.36 -3.70
C PHE A 38 7.92 9.63 -3.34
N ASN A 39 7.43 9.75 -2.11
CA ASN A 39 6.67 10.93 -1.69
C ASN A 39 7.53 12.20 -1.72
N GLY A 40 8.80 12.13 -1.35
CA GLY A 40 9.74 13.24 -1.47
C GLY A 40 9.86 13.73 -2.92
N ALA A 41 10.19 12.81 -3.83
CA ALA A 41 10.31 13.12 -5.26
C ALA A 41 8.99 13.64 -5.86
N LEU A 42 7.85 13.05 -5.47
CA LEU A 42 6.53 13.48 -5.91
C LEU A 42 6.22 14.92 -5.49
N MET A 43 6.57 15.30 -4.26
CA MET A 43 6.37 16.66 -3.78
C MET A 43 7.26 17.64 -4.52
N ASP A 44 8.52 17.31 -4.78
CA ASP A 44 9.42 18.17 -5.56
C ASP A 44 8.90 18.44 -6.97
N VAL A 45 8.32 17.42 -7.62
CA VAL A 45 7.67 17.59 -8.93
C VAL A 45 6.40 18.43 -8.82
N SER A 46 5.55 18.15 -7.83
CA SER A 46 4.29 18.87 -7.59
C SER A 46 4.51 20.37 -7.31
N GLN A 47 5.57 20.73 -6.57
CA GLN A 47 5.89 22.12 -6.27
C GLN A 47 6.31 22.91 -7.51
N ARG A 48 6.88 22.24 -8.53
CA ARG A 48 7.26 22.86 -9.81
C ARG A 48 6.07 23.10 -10.75
N GLU A 49 4.90 22.53 -10.46
CA GLU A 49 3.70 22.79 -11.25
C GLU A 49 3.22 24.24 -11.09
N PRO A 50 2.64 24.84 -12.15
CA PRO A 50 1.96 26.13 -12.07
C PRO A 50 0.88 26.12 -10.97
N GLU A 51 0.71 27.24 -10.26
CA GLU A 51 -0.25 27.34 -9.15
C GLU A 51 -1.69 26.98 -9.54
N ALA A 52 -2.07 27.26 -10.79
CA ALA A 52 -3.40 26.95 -11.31
C ALA A 52 -3.68 25.45 -11.44
N THR A 53 -2.64 24.63 -11.65
CA THR A 53 -2.75 23.18 -11.89
C THR A 53 -2.06 22.34 -10.82
N ARG A 54 -1.58 22.97 -9.73
CA ARG A 54 -0.80 22.31 -8.69
C ARG A 54 -1.59 21.17 -8.05
N GLY A 55 -1.02 19.98 -8.06
CA GLY A 55 -1.64 18.73 -7.61
C GLY A 55 -2.09 17.81 -8.75
N SER A 56 -1.91 18.20 -10.02
CA SER A 56 -2.25 17.33 -11.17
C SER A 56 -1.39 16.08 -11.19
N VAL A 57 -0.07 16.21 -10.99
CA VAL A 57 0.85 15.07 -10.90
C VAL A 57 0.48 14.13 -9.75
N ILE A 58 0.09 14.66 -8.59
CA ILE A 58 -0.36 13.83 -7.45
C ILE A 58 -1.60 13.03 -7.85
N ALA A 59 -2.58 13.66 -8.50
CA ALA A 59 -3.78 12.99 -8.97
C ALA A 59 -3.46 11.91 -10.01
N ASP A 60 -2.57 12.17 -10.96
CA ASP A 60 -2.15 11.21 -11.98
C ASP A 60 -1.50 9.97 -11.38
N VAL A 61 -0.55 10.16 -10.46
CA VAL A 61 0.09 9.04 -9.81
C VAL A 61 -0.90 8.25 -8.95
N ASN A 62 -1.84 8.92 -8.30
CA ASN A 62 -2.87 8.23 -7.51
C ASN A 62 -3.83 7.40 -8.39
N ILE A 63 -4.17 7.89 -9.59
CA ILE A 63 -4.95 7.12 -10.57
C ILE A 63 -4.18 5.85 -10.97
N VAL A 64 -2.90 5.98 -11.32
CA VAL A 64 -2.05 4.84 -11.68
C VAL A 64 -1.94 3.86 -10.51
N HIS A 65 -1.77 4.36 -9.28
CA HIS A 65 -1.75 3.53 -8.07
C HIS A 65 -3.03 2.69 -7.95
N TYR A 66 -4.22 3.28 -8.10
CA TYR A 66 -5.47 2.52 -8.04
C TYR A 66 -5.64 1.51 -9.16
N VAL A 67 -5.13 1.78 -10.36
CA VAL A 67 -5.08 0.78 -11.45
C VAL A 67 -4.29 -0.45 -11.01
N PHE A 68 -3.11 -0.27 -10.43
CA PHE A 68 -2.32 -1.40 -9.91
C PHE A 68 -2.97 -2.08 -8.69
N THR A 69 -3.66 -1.32 -7.83
CA THR A 69 -4.44 -1.89 -6.71
C THR A 69 -5.58 -2.78 -7.19
N ILE A 70 -6.24 -2.42 -8.29
CA ILE A 70 -7.27 -3.25 -8.94
C ILE A 70 -6.66 -4.57 -9.43
N PHE A 71 -5.55 -4.51 -10.17
CA PHE A 71 -4.86 -5.71 -10.65
C PHE A 71 -4.38 -6.60 -9.50
N SER A 72 -3.82 -6.00 -8.44
CA SER A 72 -3.39 -6.74 -7.25
C SER A 72 -4.57 -7.42 -6.57
N SER A 73 -5.69 -6.72 -6.38
CA SER A 73 -6.89 -7.25 -5.73
C SER A 73 -7.49 -8.42 -6.52
N PHE A 74 -7.49 -8.32 -7.85
CA PHE A 74 -7.92 -9.38 -8.75
C PHE A 74 -7.02 -10.61 -8.65
N MET A 75 -5.69 -10.41 -8.70
CA MET A 75 -4.70 -11.47 -8.58
C MET A 75 -4.82 -12.23 -7.25
N THR A 76 -4.96 -11.51 -6.12
CA THR A 76 -5.11 -12.16 -4.82
C THR A 76 -6.49 -12.79 -4.64
N GLY A 77 -7.55 -12.14 -5.12
CA GLY A 77 -8.93 -12.62 -5.00
C GLY A 77 -9.20 -13.91 -5.78
N ILE A 78 -8.57 -14.09 -6.95
CA ILE A 78 -8.67 -15.34 -7.74
C ILE A 78 -7.59 -16.33 -7.31
N GLY A 79 -6.36 -15.85 -7.09
CA GLY A 79 -5.20 -16.69 -6.81
C GLY A 79 -5.26 -17.41 -5.46
N LEU A 80 -5.95 -16.83 -4.46
CA LEU A 80 -6.11 -17.37 -3.10
C LEU A 80 -7.57 -17.74 -2.80
N ASN A 81 -8.25 -18.42 -3.73
CA ASN A 81 -9.65 -18.82 -3.59
C ASN A 81 -9.87 -20.35 -3.55
N SER A 82 -8.85 -21.14 -3.19
CA SER A 82 -9.06 -22.57 -2.97
C SER A 82 -9.72 -22.86 -1.62
N GLU A 83 -10.15 -24.11 -1.43
CA GLU A 83 -10.78 -24.57 -0.18
C GLU A 83 -9.90 -24.29 1.06
N ASP A 84 -8.58 -24.45 0.95
CA ASP A 84 -7.60 -24.11 2.01
C ASP A 84 -7.61 -22.63 2.43
N TYR A 85 -8.09 -21.74 1.54
CA TYR A 85 -8.21 -20.30 1.79
C TYR A 85 -9.66 -19.87 2.04
N GLY A 86 -10.61 -20.80 2.14
CA GLY A 86 -12.03 -20.53 2.38
C GLY A 86 -12.83 -20.20 1.11
N GLY A 87 -12.34 -20.58 -0.08
CA GLY A 87 -13.04 -20.43 -1.35
C GLY A 87 -13.51 -21.77 -1.95
N THR A 88 -14.02 -21.72 -3.18
CA THR A 88 -14.64 -22.87 -3.87
C THR A 88 -13.80 -23.44 -5.01
N PHE A 89 -12.63 -22.87 -5.30
CA PHE A 89 -11.84 -23.30 -6.45
C PHE A 89 -11.00 -24.55 -6.15
N SER A 90 -10.91 -25.46 -7.12
CA SER A 90 -10.04 -26.64 -7.04
C SER A 90 -8.57 -26.33 -7.31
N TRP A 91 -8.27 -25.10 -7.78
CA TRP A 91 -6.93 -24.63 -8.08
C TRP A 91 -6.62 -23.34 -7.32
N THR A 92 -5.36 -23.19 -6.92
CA THR A 92 -4.82 -21.96 -6.33
C THR A 92 -3.46 -21.66 -6.94
N MET A 93 -3.17 -20.38 -7.11
CA MET A 93 -1.83 -19.91 -7.45
C MET A 93 -0.86 -20.16 -6.28
N GLY A 94 -1.37 -20.14 -5.05
CA GLY A 94 -0.63 -20.34 -3.82
C GLY A 94 0.11 -19.08 -3.35
N PHE A 95 0.24 -18.95 -2.03
CA PHE A 95 0.91 -17.81 -1.39
C PHE A 95 2.32 -17.54 -1.95
N SER A 96 3.12 -18.60 -2.11
CA SER A 96 4.51 -18.47 -2.58
C SER A 96 4.60 -17.91 -4.01
N ALA A 97 3.69 -18.27 -4.91
CA ALA A 97 3.71 -17.76 -6.28
C ALA A 97 3.33 -16.27 -6.33
N ILE A 98 2.36 -15.84 -5.53
CA ILE A 98 2.00 -14.42 -5.40
C ILE A 98 3.20 -13.62 -4.88
N MET A 99 3.89 -14.15 -3.87
CA MET A 99 5.11 -13.52 -3.35
C MET A 99 6.21 -13.41 -4.40
N TRP A 100 6.40 -14.43 -5.25
CA TRP A 100 7.35 -14.35 -6.37
C TRP A 100 6.97 -13.29 -7.40
N VAL A 101 5.69 -13.18 -7.76
CA VAL A 101 5.21 -12.12 -8.68
C VAL A 101 5.49 -10.73 -8.09
N CYS A 102 5.17 -10.52 -6.82
CA CYS A 102 5.46 -9.25 -6.12
C CYS A 102 6.96 -8.95 -6.05
N ALA A 103 7.79 -9.97 -5.79
CA ALA A 103 9.24 -9.84 -5.75
C ALA A 103 9.81 -9.47 -7.12
N ILE A 104 9.37 -10.14 -8.19
CA ILE A 104 9.80 -9.82 -9.56
C ILE A 104 9.36 -8.41 -9.94
N ALA A 105 8.11 -8.02 -9.66
CA ALA A 105 7.62 -6.67 -9.93
C ALA A 105 8.48 -5.62 -9.21
N SER A 106 8.85 -5.88 -7.94
CA SER A 106 9.71 -4.99 -7.15
C SER A 106 11.16 -4.95 -7.66
N LEU A 107 11.70 -6.05 -8.20
CA LEU A 107 13.02 -6.05 -8.82
C LEU A 107 13.03 -5.30 -10.16
N LEU A 108 11.94 -5.35 -10.92
CA LEU A 108 11.80 -4.63 -12.19
C LEU A 108 11.71 -3.11 -12.00
N THR A 109 11.22 -2.61 -10.86
CA THR A 109 11.18 -1.18 -10.60
C THR A 109 12.56 -0.58 -10.33
N ILE A 110 13.55 -1.38 -9.94
CA ILE A 110 14.93 -0.92 -9.67
C ILE A 110 15.59 -0.38 -10.96
N PRO A 111 15.72 -1.14 -12.06
CA PRO A 111 16.31 -0.60 -13.29
C PRO A 111 15.45 0.51 -13.90
N PHE A 112 14.13 0.44 -13.75
CA PHE A 112 13.23 1.49 -14.25
C PHE A 112 13.43 2.81 -13.51
N SER A 113 13.50 2.78 -12.18
CA SER A 113 13.78 3.98 -11.38
C SER A 113 15.17 4.54 -11.67
N TRP A 114 16.18 3.69 -11.83
CA TRP A 114 17.52 4.12 -12.21
C TRP A 114 17.58 4.82 -13.58
N TYR A 115 16.83 4.32 -14.58
CA TYR A 115 16.84 4.88 -15.93
C TYR A 115 15.93 6.10 -16.09
N CYS A 116 14.74 6.07 -15.48
CA CYS A 116 13.71 7.09 -15.68
C CYS A 116 13.80 8.26 -14.70
N ILE A 117 14.36 8.07 -13.50
CA ILE A 117 14.49 9.14 -12.51
C ILE A 117 15.85 9.81 -12.68
N GLN A 118 15.85 10.93 -13.40
CA GLN A 118 17.01 11.82 -13.48
C GLN A 118 16.92 12.86 -12.37
N GLU A 119 17.61 12.61 -11.26
CA GLU A 119 17.74 13.59 -10.19
C GLU A 119 18.70 14.71 -10.62
N VAL A 120 18.21 15.95 -10.59
CA VAL A 120 19.08 17.12 -10.66
C VAL A 120 19.81 17.21 -9.33
N LYS A 121 21.14 17.15 -9.34
CA LYS A 121 21.95 17.27 -8.12
C LYS A 121 21.64 18.59 -7.41
N GLY A 122 20.88 18.51 -6.32
CA GLY A 122 20.59 19.65 -5.46
C GLY A 122 21.82 20.07 -4.64
N GLU A 123 21.77 21.29 -4.11
CA GLU A 123 22.80 21.79 -3.22
C GLU A 123 22.88 20.93 -1.95
N ARG A 124 24.09 20.56 -1.53
CA ARG A 124 24.29 19.62 -0.42
C ARG A 124 23.64 20.19 0.84
N ALA A 125 22.79 19.39 1.49
CA ALA A 125 22.16 19.78 2.75
C ALA A 125 23.23 20.23 3.76
N GLN A 126 23.20 21.51 4.12
CA GLN A 126 24.19 22.14 5.00
C GLN A 126 24.01 21.76 6.48
N MET A 127 22.89 21.11 6.82
CA MET A 127 22.55 20.70 8.19
C MET A 127 22.45 19.18 8.31
N SER A 128 22.90 18.63 9.45
CA SER A 128 22.70 17.21 9.78
C SER A 128 21.20 16.86 9.78
N GLY A 129 20.83 15.75 9.14
CA GLY A 129 19.43 15.32 9.01
C GLY A 129 18.69 15.18 10.35
N PHE A 130 19.38 14.77 11.42
CA PHE A 130 18.80 14.70 12.75
C PHE A 130 18.44 16.07 13.32
N LYS A 131 19.30 17.08 13.09
CA LYS A 131 19.05 18.45 13.54
C LYS A 131 17.92 19.10 12.73
N PHE A 132 17.84 18.79 11.43
CA PHE A 132 16.71 19.18 10.58
C PHE A 132 15.38 18.62 11.07
N LEU A 133 15.33 17.30 11.30
CA LEU A 133 14.13 16.63 11.81
C LEU A 133 13.72 17.16 13.18
N TYR A 134 14.69 17.39 14.07
CA TYR A 134 14.43 17.95 15.40
C TYR A 134 13.80 19.34 15.31
N ASN A 135 14.35 20.24 14.48
CA ASN A 135 13.82 21.59 14.29
C ASN A 135 12.41 21.56 13.68
N ILE A 136 12.19 20.72 12.67
CA ILE A 136 10.86 20.53 12.06
C ILE A 136 9.85 20.02 13.09
N PHE A 137 10.24 19.07 13.93
CA PHE A 137 9.33 18.49 14.90
C PHE A 137 8.96 19.46 16.04
N GLN A 138 9.77 20.48 16.29
CA GLN A 138 9.43 21.53 17.26
C GLN A 138 8.29 22.44 16.80
N GLU A 139 7.99 22.50 15.50
CA GLU A 139 6.93 23.34 14.98
C GLU A 139 5.55 22.91 15.49
N ARG A 140 4.78 23.88 16.01
CA ARG A 140 3.50 23.61 16.67
C ARG A 140 2.50 22.89 15.78
N VAL A 141 2.50 23.23 14.49
CA VAL A 141 1.61 22.60 13.52
C VAL A 141 2.02 21.16 13.26
N ILE A 142 3.33 20.89 13.22
CA ILE A 142 3.89 19.61 12.78
C ILE A 142 3.71 18.54 13.86
N TYR A 143 4.12 18.78 15.12
CA TYR A 143 3.94 17.74 16.14
C TYR A 143 2.46 17.47 16.44
N ARG A 144 1.59 18.50 16.38
CA ARG A 144 0.14 18.33 16.58
C ARG A 144 -0.48 17.49 15.47
N TYR A 145 -0.12 17.79 14.22
CA TYR A 145 -0.57 17.01 13.08
C TYR A 145 -0.04 15.57 13.12
N ALA A 146 1.24 15.39 13.46
CA ALA A 146 1.87 14.08 13.60
C ALA A 146 1.19 13.25 14.69
N ALA A 147 0.94 13.84 15.87
CA ALA A 147 0.23 13.20 16.96
C ALA A 147 -1.20 12.82 16.54
N TYR A 148 -1.96 13.76 15.97
CA TYR A 148 -3.31 13.48 15.45
C TYR A 148 -3.30 12.33 14.45
N ARG A 149 -2.42 12.37 13.45
CA ARG A 149 -2.33 11.34 12.41
C ARG A 149 -1.94 9.99 13.02
N PHE A 150 -1.03 9.97 14.00
CA PHE A 150 -0.63 8.75 14.70
C PHE A 150 -1.81 8.13 15.45
N PHE A 151 -2.45 8.89 16.35
CA PHE A 151 -3.57 8.37 17.15
C PHE A 151 -4.77 8.00 16.27
N TYR A 152 -5.06 8.80 15.25
CA TYR A 152 -6.11 8.49 14.28
C TYR A 152 -5.82 7.15 13.59
N ASN A 153 -4.62 6.95 13.05
CA ASN A 153 -4.27 5.69 12.38
C ASN A 153 -4.23 4.51 13.36
N VAL A 154 -3.69 4.68 14.57
CA VAL A 154 -3.68 3.60 15.57
C VAL A 154 -5.11 3.20 15.90
N CYS A 155 -5.98 4.14 16.24
CA CYS A 155 -7.36 3.88 16.60
C CYS A 155 -8.20 3.36 15.42
N SER A 156 -7.99 3.86 14.20
CA SER A 156 -8.75 3.42 13.03
C SER A 156 -8.33 2.05 12.52
N GLN A 157 -7.07 1.66 12.74
CA GLN A 157 -6.50 0.38 12.31
C GLN A 157 -6.58 -0.70 13.40
N ILE A 158 -7.21 -0.43 14.56
CA ILE A 158 -7.52 -1.48 15.54
C ILE A 158 -8.54 -2.41 14.90
N THR A 159 -8.05 -3.54 14.40
CA THR A 159 -8.84 -4.60 13.81
C THR A 159 -8.49 -5.91 14.48
N VAL A 160 -9.44 -6.83 14.51
CA VAL A 160 -9.25 -8.17 15.06
C VAL A 160 -8.46 -9.00 14.03
N THR A 161 -7.33 -9.59 14.41
CA THR A 161 -6.52 -10.45 13.51
C THR A 161 -7.33 -11.63 12.94
N ALA A 162 -8.34 -12.09 13.67
CA ALA A 162 -9.30 -13.08 13.21
C ALA A 162 -10.44 -12.52 12.35
N SER A 163 -10.43 -11.24 11.95
CA SER A 163 -11.51 -10.64 11.15
C SER A 163 -11.75 -11.39 9.85
N SER A 164 -10.70 -11.88 9.19
CA SER A 164 -10.82 -12.70 7.98
C SER A 164 -11.48 -14.05 8.26
N VAL A 165 -11.10 -14.71 9.36
CA VAL A 165 -11.66 -15.99 9.80
C VAL A 165 -13.11 -15.83 10.26
N ILE A 166 -13.45 -14.75 10.95
CA ILE A 166 -14.83 -14.45 11.34
C ILE A 166 -15.68 -14.17 10.10
N GLN A 167 -15.15 -13.45 9.09
CA GLN A 167 -15.88 -13.21 7.84
C GLN A 167 -16.07 -14.49 7.02
N SER A 168 -15.08 -15.37 6.95
CA SER A 168 -15.23 -16.67 6.28
C SER A 168 -16.17 -17.60 7.04
N ASP A 169 -16.02 -17.70 8.37
CA ASP A 169 -16.74 -18.70 9.16
C ASP A 169 -18.18 -18.26 9.46
N TRP A 170 -18.41 -16.97 9.75
CA TRP A 170 -19.73 -16.47 10.16
C TRP A 170 -20.54 -15.94 8.98
N ALA A 171 -19.90 -15.27 8.03
CA ALA A 171 -20.58 -14.66 6.89
C ALA A 171 -20.42 -15.47 5.59
N LYS A 172 -19.67 -16.59 5.61
CA LYS A 172 -19.39 -17.45 4.45
C LYS A 172 -18.89 -16.64 3.24
N VAL A 173 -18.15 -15.56 3.52
CA VAL A 173 -17.65 -14.67 2.48
C VAL A 173 -16.43 -15.33 1.86
N GLU A 174 -16.53 -15.65 0.58
CA GLU A 174 -15.40 -16.17 -0.17
C GLU A 174 -14.33 -15.08 -0.37
N PRO A 175 -13.04 -15.46 -0.40
CA PRO A 175 -11.93 -14.58 -0.77
C PRO A 175 -12.17 -13.81 -2.07
N LEU A 176 -12.83 -14.44 -3.05
CA LEU A 176 -13.22 -13.80 -4.30
C LEU A 176 -14.14 -12.60 -4.09
N ASN A 177 -15.15 -12.71 -3.23
CA ASN A 177 -16.09 -11.62 -2.96
C ASN A 177 -15.39 -10.43 -2.28
N SER A 178 -14.47 -10.72 -1.34
CA SER A 178 -13.64 -9.70 -0.71
C SER A 178 -12.71 -9.00 -1.72
N GLY A 179 -12.12 -9.76 -2.66
CA GLY A 179 -11.31 -9.23 -3.75
C GLY A 179 -12.12 -8.32 -4.69
N ILE A 180 -13.34 -8.71 -5.06
CA ILE A 180 -14.25 -7.91 -5.88
C ILE A 180 -14.66 -6.62 -5.16
N ALA A 181 -15.00 -6.71 -3.87
CA ALA A 181 -15.35 -5.53 -3.07
C ALA A 181 -14.19 -4.53 -3.03
N SER A 182 -12.97 -5.01 -2.77
CA SER A 182 -11.76 -4.17 -2.76
C SER A 182 -11.50 -3.51 -4.12
N MET A 183 -11.71 -4.27 -5.20
CA MET A 183 -11.62 -3.75 -6.57
C MET A 183 -12.65 -2.66 -6.84
N LEU A 184 -13.92 -2.87 -6.47
CA LEU A 184 -14.98 -1.87 -6.64
C LEU A 184 -14.67 -0.59 -5.85
N THR A 185 -14.19 -0.72 -4.61
CA THR A 185 -13.73 0.42 -3.82
C THR A 185 -12.60 1.17 -4.52
N ALA A 186 -11.62 0.46 -5.08
CA ALA A 186 -10.52 1.08 -5.83
C ALA A 186 -11.01 1.80 -7.10
N ILE A 187 -11.94 1.21 -7.86
CA ILE A 187 -12.55 1.82 -9.05
C ILE A 187 -13.31 3.10 -8.68
N LEU A 188 -14.15 3.04 -7.65
CA LEU A 188 -14.93 4.19 -7.18
C LEU A 188 -14.00 5.31 -6.72
N THR A 189 -12.95 4.97 -5.97
CA THR A 189 -11.99 5.97 -5.49
C THR A 189 -11.18 6.59 -6.63
N MET A 190 -10.73 5.77 -7.59
CA MET A 190 -10.08 6.23 -8.82
C MET A 190 -10.98 7.17 -9.62
N GLY A 191 -12.26 6.83 -9.77
CA GLY A 191 -13.26 7.67 -10.42
C GLY A 191 -13.44 9.02 -9.70
N GLY A 192 -13.52 9.00 -8.37
CA GLY A 192 -13.58 10.21 -7.55
C GLY A 192 -12.36 11.12 -7.75
N VAL A 193 -11.15 10.56 -7.73
CA VAL A 193 -9.90 11.30 -7.98
C VAL A 193 -9.88 11.88 -9.41
N PHE A 194 -10.33 11.11 -10.41
CA PHE A 194 -10.40 11.58 -11.79
C PHE A 194 -11.40 12.74 -11.95
N VAL A 195 -12.57 12.67 -11.30
CA VAL A 195 -13.55 13.76 -11.29
C VAL A 195 -12.98 15.00 -10.62
N ILE A 196 -12.33 14.85 -9.46
CA ILE A 196 -11.66 15.97 -8.76
C ILE A 196 -10.62 16.60 -9.66
N LYS A 197 -9.76 15.81 -10.32
CA LYS A 197 -8.76 16.30 -11.27
C LYS A 197 -9.42 17.12 -12.39
N LYS A 198 -10.48 16.57 -12.99
CA LYS A 198 -11.17 17.21 -14.12
C LYS A 198 -11.93 18.48 -13.73
N GLN A 199 -12.54 18.53 -12.54
CA GLN A 199 -13.40 19.65 -12.13
C GLN A 199 -12.65 20.73 -11.34
N VAL A 200 -11.72 20.37 -10.47
CA VAL A 200 -11.06 21.33 -9.57
C VAL A 200 -9.85 21.97 -10.23
N LEU A 201 -9.07 21.20 -11.00
CA LEU A 201 -7.83 21.69 -11.61
C LEU A 201 -8.05 22.30 -13.00
N ASN A 202 -9.08 21.88 -13.74
CA ASN A 202 -9.31 22.31 -15.12
C ASN A 202 -10.26 23.53 -15.25
N VAL A 203 -10.91 23.97 -14.17
CA VAL A 203 -11.94 25.03 -14.19
C VAL A 203 -11.44 26.37 -13.62
N ARG A 204 -10.19 26.46 -13.16
CA ARG A 204 -9.61 27.73 -12.66
C ARG A 204 -8.56 28.32 -13.62
N PRO A 205 -8.93 28.87 -14.80
CA PRO A 205 -8.14 29.95 -15.35
C PRO A 205 -8.39 31.15 -14.43
N ILE A 206 -7.50 31.37 -13.48
CA ILE A 206 -7.47 32.62 -12.72
C ILE A 206 -7.05 33.69 -13.73
N SER A 207 -8.03 34.36 -14.36
CA SER A 207 -7.77 35.60 -15.07
C SER A 207 -7.25 36.60 -14.03
N LYS A 208 -5.98 36.97 -14.15
CA LYS A 208 -5.47 38.19 -13.53
C LYS A 208 -6.02 39.40 -14.27
#